data_AF-A0A7V5T862-F1
#
_entry.id   AF-A0A7V5T862-F1
#
_cell.length_a   1.000
_cell.length_b   1.000
_cell.length_c   1.000
_cell.angle_alpha   90.00
_cell.angle_beta   90.00
_cell.angle_gamma   90.00
#
_symmetry.space_group_name_H-M   'P 1'
#
loop_
_entity.id
_entity.type
_entity.pdbx_description
1 polymer ?
#
loop_
_entity_poly.entity_id
_entity_poly.type
_entity_poly.pdbx_seq_one_letter_code
_entity_poly.pdbx_strand_id
1 'polypeptide(L)'
;MHKPIKYVEKALTYVARAAWFVFERLNRIRPNPSFTPKWSDRPLLKSYEKVKPPLGWPRTTDSLCPKCVPEIRQQILDGKLPVDILREEPVGQIKAQIIERDGKIWMVKDCPKHGHFEDLISIDPEFTRHLEQAYPGSDIRAHNDERLHNHGSSTIKYGRGAVLTIDLTNRCNMMCDPCFMDANQVGFVHELSWEDIKKLLDDAITLKPKRQLSVQFSGGEPTLSPYFLDAIRYARKLGYNSVQAATNGIEFAKSPEFARAAAEAGLRYVYLQFDGIGNAANAHRRVGNLF
;
A
#
# COMPACT_ATOMS: atom_id res chain seq x y z
N MET A 1 52.99 -10.51 -12.87
CA MET A 1 53.14 -9.68 -11.66
C MET A 1 52.06 -8.62 -11.63
N HIS A 2 51.25 -8.54 -10.57
CA HIS A 2 50.32 -7.43 -10.42
C HIS A 2 51.09 -6.11 -10.36
N LYS A 3 50.59 -5.06 -11.04
CA LYS A 3 51.20 -3.72 -11.02
C LYS A 3 51.32 -3.26 -9.56
N PRO A 4 52.44 -2.65 -9.12
CA PRO A 4 52.65 -2.19 -7.74
C PRO A 4 51.50 -1.34 -7.18
N ILE A 5 50.85 -0.57 -8.05
CA ILE A 5 49.66 0.24 -7.72
C ILE A 5 48.49 -0.58 -7.15
N LYS A 6 48.32 -1.85 -7.55
CA LYS A 6 47.25 -2.72 -7.04
C LYS A 6 47.43 -3.07 -5.56
N TYR A 7 48.67 -3.14 -5.08
CA TYR A 7 48.95 -3.35 -3.66
C TYR A 7 48.64 -2.09 -2.83
N VAL A 8 48.93 -0.91 -3.38
CA VAL A 8 48.59 0.38 -2.76
C VAL A 8 47.08 0.58 -2.69
N GLU A 9 46.35 0.34 -3.78
CA GLU A 9 44.88 0.37 -3.81
C GLU A 9 44.26 -0.58 -2.79
N LYS A 10 44.81 -1.81 -2.68
CA LYS A 10 44.36 -2.81 -1.72
C LYS A 10 44.63 -2.37 -0.29
N ALA A 11 45.81 -1.81 0.00
CA ALA A 11 46.15 -1.27 1.31
C ALA A 11 45.23 -0.10 1.71
N LEU A 12 45.01 0.86 0.81
CA LEU A 12 44.06 1.97 1.00
C LEU A 12 42.64 1.47 1.28
N THR A 13 42.20 0.42 0.58
CA THR A 13 40.87 -0.18 0.80
C THR A 13 40.75 -0.77 2.21
N TYR A 14 41.78 -1.47 2.70
CA TYR A 14 41.77 -2.01 4.06
C TYR A 14 41.80 -0.90 5.12
N VAL A 15 42.62 0.13 4.92
CA VAL A 15 42.68 1.30 5.82
C VAL A 15 41.32 2.00 5.87
N ALA A 16 40.69 2.24 4.73
CA ALA A 16 39.37 2.87 4.67
C ALA A 16 38.29 2.02 5.39
N ARG A 17 38.31 0.70 5.21
CA ARG A 17 37.41 -0.22 5.93
C ARG A 17 37.61 -0.19 7.44
N ALA A 18 38.86 -0.21 7.89
CA ALA A 18 39.20 -0.13 9.31
C ALA A 18 38.78 1.23 9.91
N ALA A 19 39.09 2.33 9.22
CA ALA A 19 38.69 3.67 9.63
C ALA A 19 37.16 3.81 9.73
N TRP A 20 36.43 3.28 8.73
CA TRP A 20 34.98 3.25 8.75
C TRP A 20 34.42 2.45 9.93
N PHE A 21 34.97 1.26 10.20
CA PHE A 21 34.57 0.42 11.33
C PHE A 21 34.77 1.14 12.67
N VAL A 22 35.94 1.77 12.86
CA VAL A 22 36.23 2.55 14.07
C VAL A 22 35.28 3.74 14.20
N PHE A 23 35.10 4.51 13.13
CA PHE A 23 34.19 5.66 13.09
C PHE A 23 32.76 5.25 13.45
N GLU A 24 32.24 4.19 12.82
CA GLU A 24 30.89 3.68 13.08
C GLU A 24 30.74 3.23 14.54
N ARG A 25 31.75 2.55 15.08
CA ARG A 25 31.71 2.05 16.46
C ARG A 25 31.71 3.20 17.47
N LEU A 26 32.54 4.22 17.25
CA LEU A 26 32.60 5.43 18.09
C LEU A 26 31.29 6.23 18.01
N ASN A 27 30.73 6.39 16.81
CA ASN A 27 29.48 7.12 16.59
C ASN A 27 28.26 6.47 17.30
N ARG A 28 28.34 5.17 17.64
CA ARG A 28 27.31 4.45 18.39
C ARG A 28 27.40 4.62 19.92
N ILE A 29 28.50 5.16 20.47
CA ILE A 29 28.69 5.25 21.94
C ILE A 29 27.77 6.31 22.56
N ARG A 30 27.61 7.45 21.90
CA ARG A 30 26.71 8.54 22.32
C ARG A 30 26.08 9.22 21.10
N PRO A 31 25.11 8.56 20.45
CA PRO A 31 24.51 9.12 19.25
C PRO A 31 23.62 10.32 19.61
N ASN A 32 23.77 11.43 18.89
CA ASN A 32 22.94 12.62 19.05
C ASN A 32 21.43 12.29 18.99
N PRO A 33 20.56 13.09 19.63
CA PRO A 33 19.12 12.98 19.46
C PRO A 33 18.72 13.06 17.99
N SER A 34 17.73 12.29 17.59
CA SER A 34 17.17 12.36 16.25
C SER A 34 16.37 13.66 16.06
N PHE A 35 16.42 14.23 14.86
CA PHE A 35 15.61 15.39 14.50
C PHE A 35 14.11 15.02 14.41
N THR A 36 13.25 15.96 14.82
CA THR A 36 11.79 15.87 14.67
C THR A 36 11.34 16.72 13.48
N PRO A 37 10.89 16.10 12.37
CA PRO A 37 10.46 16.82 11.18
C PRO A 37 9.06 17.40 11.35
N LYS A 38 8.74 18.50 10.64
CA LYS A 38 7.42 19.17 10.71
C LYS A 38 6.22 18.26 10.40
N TRP A 39 6.42 17.17 9.68
CA TRP A 39 5.38 16.21 9.30
C TRP A 39 5.13 15.10 10.34
N SER A 40 5.80 15.13 11.50
CA SER A 40 5.66 14.15 12.59
C SER A 40 5.77 14.85 13.95
N ASP A 41 4.98 14.41 14.94
CA ASP A 41 5.13 14.85 16.35
C ASP A 41 6.17 14.02 17.11
N ARG A 42 6.79 13.05 16.43
CA ARG A 42 7.80 12.14 16.97
C ARG A 42 9.10 12.23 16.17
N PRO A 43 10.27 12.08 16.81
CA PRO A 43 11.56 12.12 16.13
C PRO A 43 11.73 10.94 15.17
N LEU A 44 12.65 11.09 14.20
CA LEU A 44 13.04 9.98 13.34
C LEU A 44 13.64 8.83 14.14
N LEU A 45 13.24 7.59 13.81
CA LEU A 45 13.83 6.39 14.41
C LEU A 45 15.21 6.11 13.82
N LYS A 46 16.19 5.90 14.71
CA LYS A 46 17.48 5.29 14.35
C LYS A 46 17.26 3.83 13.96
N SER A 47 18.20 3.27 13.21
CA SER A 47 18.09 1.90 12.69
C SER A 47 17.83 0.84 13.77
N TYR A 48 18.41 1.02 14.97
CA TYR A 48 18.24 0.11 16.11
C TYR A 48 16.94 0.33 16.90
N GLU A 49 16.23 1.44 16.67
CA GLU A 49 14.94 1.75 17.31
C GLU A 49 13.76 1.23 16.47
N LYS A 50 14.01 0.89 15.19
CA LYS A 50 12.98 0.36 14.29
C LYS A 50 12.64 -1.07 14.66
N VAL A 51 11.33 -1.33 14.75
CA VAL A 51 10.82 -2.69 14.96
C VAL A 51 11.02 -3.50 13.68
N LYS A 52 11.55 -4.71 13.82
CA LYS A 52 11.59 -5.69 12.73
C LYS A 52 10.70 -6.88 13.14
N PRO A 53 9.66 -7.22 12.37
CA PRO A 53 8.91 -8.43 12.65
C PRO A 53 9.84 -9.65 12.48
N PRO A 54 9.48 -10.82 13.02
CA PRO A 54 10.16 -12.06 12.70
C PRO A 54 10.14 -12.28 11.17
N LEU A 55 11.33 -12.30 10.56
CA LEU A 55 11.56 -12.60 9.15
C LEU A 55 12.28 -13.95 9.04
N GLY A 56 12.38 -14.49 7.82
CA GLY A 56 12.89 -15.82 7.52
C GLY A 56 11.87 -16.93 7.76
N TRP A 57 12.23 -18.13 7.36
CA TRP A 57 11.43 -19.35 7.58
C TRP A 57 12.33 -20.46 8.13
N PRO A 58 11.79 -21.37 8.96
CA PRO A 58 10.39 -21.44 9.37
C PRO A 58 10.01 -20.34 10.39
N ARG A 59 8.79 -19.80 10.30
CA ARG A 59 8.24 -18.88 11.30
C ARG A 59 6.74 -19.06 11.49
N THR A 60 6.24 -18.68 12.65
CA THR A 60 4.81 -18.61 12.93
C THR A 60 4.32 -17.16 12.84
N THR A 61 3.18 -16.95 12.19
CA THR A 61 2.53 -15.65 12.07
C THR A 61 1.02 -15.78 12.29
N ASP A 62 0.34 -14.65 12.34
CA ASP A 62 -1.12 -14.57 12.34
C ASP A 62 -1.64 -14.52 10.91
N SER A 63 -2.73 -15.23 10.64
CA SER A 63 -3.41 -15.24 9.35
C SER A 63 -4.92 -15.33 9.55
N LEU A 64 -5.67 -15.23 8.45
CA LEU A 64 -7.12 -15.37 8.45
C LEU A 64 -7.53 -16.73 7.86
N CYS A 65 -8.49 -17.38 8.50
CA CYS A 65 -9.12 -18.57 7.94
C CYS A 65 -9.96 -18.17 6.71
N PRO A 66 -9.73 -18.79 5.53
CA PRO A 66 -10.43 -18.43 4.30
C PRO A 66 -11.92 -18.80 4.31
N LYS A 67 -12.38 -19.61 5.27
CA LYS A 67 -13.79 -19.97 5.45
C LYS A 67 -14.47 -19.21 6.60
N CYS A 68 -13.81 -19.03 7.75
CA CYS A 68 -14.38 -18.25 8.85
C CYS A 68 -14.76 -16.83 8.40
N VAL A 69 -13.88 -16.15 7.66
CA VAL A 69 -14.10 -14.74 7.30
C VAL A 69 -15.37 -14.56 6.45
N PRO A 70 -15.60 -15.32 5.35
CA PRO A 70 -16.88 -15.27 4.63
C PRO A 70 -18.10 -15.61 5.49
N GLU A 71 -18.00 -16.61 6.37
CA GLU A 71 -19.11 -17.00 7.27
C GLU A 71 -19.47 -15.90 8.27
N ILE A 72 -18.46 -15.24 8.85
CA ILE A 72 -18.65 -14.10 9.76
C ILE A 72 -19.27 -12.93 9.00
N ARG A 73 -18.77 -12.63 7.79
CA ARG A 73 -19.33 -11.58 6.92
C ARG A 73 -20.82 -11.85 6.65
N GLN A 74 -21.17 -13.09 6.31
CA GLN A 74 -22.57 -13.45 6.06
C GLN A 74 -23.42 -13.30 7.31
N GLN A 75 -22.93 -13.71 8.48
CA GLN A 75 -23.66 -13.54 9.75
C GLN A 75 -23.91 -12.07 10.10
N ILE A 76 -22.97 -11.17 9.77
CA ILE A 76 -23.16 -9.72 9.94
C ILE A 76 -24.24 -9.21 8.97
N LEU A 77 -24.19 -9.61 7.70
CA LEU A 77 -25.19 -9.23 6.70
C LEU A 77 -26.59 -9.78 7.02
N ASP A 78 -26.67 -10.96 7.61
CA ASP A 78 -27.90 -11.58 8.10
C ASP A 78 -28.43 -10.91 9.39
N GLY A 79 -27.69 -9.95 9.98
CA GLY A 79 -28.05 -9.28 11.24
C GLY A 79 -27.86 -10.13 12.50
N LYS A 80 -27.16 -11.27 12.41
CA LYS A 80 -26.89 -12.18 13.53
C LYS A 80 -25.73 -11.71 14.42
N LEU A 81 -24.77 -10.99 13.84
CA LEU A 81 -23.62 -10.42 14.55
C LEU A 81 -23.52 -8.92 14.26
N PRO A 82 -23.13 -8.10 15.24
CA PRO A 82 -22.83 -6.69 15.01
C PRO A 82 -21.53 -6.53 14.21
N VAL A 83 -21.42 -5.47 13.41
CA VAL A 83 -20.20 -5.18 12.64
C VAL A 83 -18.98 -4.87 13.53
N ASP A 84 -19.21 -4.32 14.72
CA ASP A 84 -18.15 -3.94 15.66
C ASP A 84 -17.32 -5.12 16.16
N ILE A 85 -17.82 -6.36 16.05
CA ILE A 85 -17.06 -7.56 16.37
C ILE A 85 -15.76 -7.68 15.55
N LEU A 86 -15.74 -7.14 14.31
CA LEU A 86 -14.54 -7.10 13.46
C LEU A 86 -13.42 -6.22 14.05
N ARG A 87 -13.78 -5.29 14.94
CA ARG A 87 -12.85 -4.35 15.59
C ARG A 87 -12.44 -4.85 16.97
N GLU A 88 -13.38 -5.43 17.70
CA GLU A 88 -13.20 -5.79 19.11
C GLU A 88 -12.59 -7.18 19.30
N GLU A 89 -12.80 -8.10 18.35
CA GLU A 89 -12.38 -9.48 18.47
C GLU A 89 -11.52 -9.95 17.28
N PRO A 90 -10.57 -10.89 17.49
CA PRO A 90 -9.76 -11.49 16.44
C PRO A 90 -10.55 -12.56 15.66
N VAL A 91 -11.73 -12.20 15.15
CA VAL A 91 -12.64 -13.16 14.50
C VAL A 91 -12.02 -13.75 13.22
N GLY A 92 -12.00 -15.08 13.15
CA GLY A 92 -11.40 -15.81 12.03
C GLY A 92 -9.87 -15.78 11.99
N GLN A 93 -9.20 -15.17 12.98
CA GLN A 93 -7.75 -15.19 13.09
C GLN A 93 -7.27 -16.57 13.55
N ILE A 94 -6.26 -17.10 12.86
CA ILE A 94 -5.61 -18.39 13.16
C ILE A 94 -4.09 -18.23 13.06
N LYS A 95 -3.35 -19.18 13.64
CA LYS A 95 -1.89 -19.24 13.45
C LYS A 95 -1.57 -19.89 12.11
N ALA A 96 -0.53 -19.38 11.48
CA ALA A 96 0.02 -19.86 10.23
C ALA A 96 1.52 -20.10 10.36
N GLN A 97 2.02 -21.15 9.75
CA GLN A 97 3.45 -21.42 9.59
C GLN A 97 3.89 -21.04 8.18
N ILE A 98 4.93 -20.23 8.08
CA ILE A 98 5.61 -19.96 6.82
C ILE A 98 6.82 -20.89 6.76
N ILE A 99 6.83 -21.80 5.79
CA ILE A 99 7.85 -22.84 5.62
C ILE A 99 8.39 -22.85 4.19
N GLU A 100 9.60 -23.37 4.01
CA GLU A 100 10.12 -23.74 2.69
C GLU A 100 9.91 -25.24 2.47
N ARG A 101 9.27 -25.59 1.35
CA ARG A 101 9.01 -26.97 0.92
C ARG A 101 9.11 -27.05 -0.59
N ASP A 102 9.92 -27.98 -1.09
CA ASP A 102 10.17 -28.22 -2.52
C ASP A 102 10.63 -26.95 -3.27
N GLY A 103 11.54 -26.17 -2.68
CA GLY A 103 12.06 -24.93 -3.27
C GLY A 103 11.02 -23.82 -3.41
N LYS A 104 9.94 -23.86 -2.62
CA LYS A 104 8.86 -22.87 -2.61
C LYS A 104 8.54 -22.46 -1.18
N ILE A 105 8.02 -21.25 -1.00
CA ILE A 105 7.57 -20.73 0.29
C ILE A 105 6.06 -20.93 0.41
N TRP A 106 5.64 -21.64 1.46
CA TRP A 106 4.25 -21.98 1.73
C TRP A 106 3.78 -21.35 3.03
N MET A 107 2.52 -20.91 3.06
CA MET A 107 1.79 -20.59 4.27
C MET A 107 0.87 -21.76 4.61
N VAL A 108 1.15 -22.45 5.71
CA VAL A 108 0.37 -23.58 6.21
C VAL A 108 -0.48 -23.12 7.39
N LYS A 109 -1.77 -23.44 7.39
CA LYS A 109 -2.74 -22.93 8.37
C LYS A 109 -3.67 -24.05 8.80
N ASP A 110 -3.88 -24.16 10.10
CA ASP A 110 -4.84 -25.09 10.68
C ASP A 110 -5.94 -24.33 11.41
N CYS A 111 -7.17 -24.43 10.89
CA CYS A 111 -8.34 -23.88 11.54
C CYS A 111 -9.05 -24.99 12.34
N PRO A 112 -9.33 -24.79 13.64
CA PRO A 112 -10.06 -25.77 14.44
C PRO A 112 -11.44 -26.15 13.90
N LYS A 113 -12.06 -25.28 13.10
CA LYS A 113 -13.40 -25.48 12.51
C LYS A 113 -13.36 -26.04 11.09
N HIS A 114 -12.40 -25.58 10.29
CA HIS A 114 -12.41 -25.78 8.84
C HIS A 114 -11.28 -26.66 8.31
N GLY A 115 -10.41 -27.13 9.20
CA GLY A 115 -9.30 -28.01 8.87
C GLY A 115 -8.09 -27.27 8.32
N HIS A 116 -7.37 -27.97 7.45
CA HIS A 116 -6.06 -27.59 6.97
C HIS A 116 -6.12 -26.77 5.67
N PHE A 117 -5.24 -25.78 5.54
CA PHE A 117 -5.08 -24.95 4.36
C PHE A 117 -3.60 -24.70 4.08
N GLU A 118 -3.25 -24.64 2.79
CA GLU A 118 -1.92 -24.26 2.34
C GLU A 118 -2.03 -23.25 1.19
N ASP A 119 -1.29 -22.15 1.29
CA ASP A 119 -1.18 -21.15 0.23
C ASP A 119 0.28 -21.02 -0.22
N LEU A 120 0.51 -21.01 -1.53
CA LEU A 120 1.83 -20.73 -2.09
C LEU A 120 2.11 -19.22 -2.00
N ILE A 121 3.09 -18.82 -1.20
CA ILE A 121 3.52 -17.42 -1.08
C ILE A 121 4.47 -17.05 -2.22
N SER A 122 5.45 -17.92 -2.51
CA SER A 122 6.50 -17.63 -3.46
C SER A 122 7.08 -18.90 -4.07
N ILE A 123 7.41 -18.82 -5.36
CA ILE A 123 8.14 -19.86 -6.10
C ILE A 123 9.65 -19.64 -6.11
N ASP A 124 10.12 -18.55 -5.51
CA ASP A 124 11.55 -18.18 -5.45
C ASP A 124 11.95 -17.81 -4.01
N PRO A 125 12.46 -18.78 -3.24
CA PRO A 125 12.95 -18.57 -1.88
C PRO A 125 14.12 -17.58 -1.82
N GLU A 126 15.04 -17.58 -2.79
CA GLU A 126 16.20 -16.69 -2.79
C GLU A 126 15.78 -15.24 -2.96
N PHE A 127 14.90 -14.96 -3.92
CA PHE A 127 14.33 -13.64 -4.11
C PHE A 127 13.57 -13.17 -2.87
N THR A 128 12.78 -14.07 -2.26
CA THR A 128 12.01 -13.76 -1.05
C THR A 128 12.94 -13.43 0.13
N ARG A 129 14.04 -14.18 0.27
CA ARG A 129 15.06 -13.94 1.30
C ARG A 129 15.72 -12.59 1.08
N HIS A 130 16.03 -12.24 -0.16
CA HIS A 130 16.57 -10.93 -0.52
C HIS A 130 15.61 -9.79 -0.14
N LEU A 131 14.31 -9.93 -0.47
CA LEU A 131 13.29 -8.95 -0.09
C LEU A 131 13.21 -8.73 1.43
N GLU A 132 13.23 -9.82 2.21
CA GLU A 132 13.19 -9.73 3.67
C GLU A 132 14.49 -9.15 4.26
N GLN A 133 15.66 -9.49 3.70
CA GLN A 133 16.94 -8.88 4.11
C GLN A 133 17.00 -7.37 3.82
N ALA A 134 16.34 -6.93 2.75
CA ALA A 134 16.23 -5.52 2.40
C ALA A 134 15.23 -4.75 3.27
N TYR A 135 14.46 -5.42 4.16
CA TYR A 135 13.46 -4.76 5.00
C TYR A 135 14.12 -3.74 5.95
N PRO A 136 13.83 -2.43 5.79
CA PRO A 136 14.53 -1.37 6.52
C PRO A 136 14.05 -1.21 7.97
N GLY A 137 13.10 -2.03 8.43
CA GLY A 137 12.40 -1.88 9.70
C GLY A 137 11.15 -1.00 9.60
N SER A 138 10.20 -1.26 10.49
CA SER A 138 8.97 -0.48 10.65
C SER A 138 9.31 0.96 11.03
N ASP A 139 8.57 1.91 10.47
CA ASP A 139 8.83 3.33 10.69
C ASP A 139 8.22 3.85 12.00
N ILE A 140 8.19 5.17 12.17
CA ILE A 140 7.49 5.87 13.24
C ILE A 140 6.06 5.32 13.33
N ARG A 141 5.67 4.94 14.55
CA ARG A 141 4.30 4.52 14.84
C ARG A 141 3.35 5.67 14.50
N ALA A 142 2.27 5.35 13.79
CA ALA A 142 1.22 6.30 13.47
C ALA A 142 0.68 6.96 14.77
N HIS A 143 0.27 8.21 14.64
CA HIS A 143 -0.29 9.03 15.69
C HIS A 143 -1.28 10.03 15.10
N ASN A 144 -2.13 10.58 15.98
CA ASN A 144 -3.30 11.37 15.61
C ASN A 144 -4.29 10.57 14.75
N ASP A 145 -4.37 9.25 15.01
CA ASP A 145 -5.08 8.26 14.20
C ASP A 145 -6.14 7.47 14.97
N GLU A 146 -6.43 7.85 16.21
CA GLU A 146 -7.37 7.15 17.11
C GLU A 146 -8.75 6.91 16.49
N ARG A 147 -9.23 7.87 15.68
CA ARG A 147 -10.54 7.78 15.01
C ARG A 147 -10.49 7.09 13.64
N LEU A 148 -9.29 6.80 13.12
CA LEU A 148 -9.08 6.37 11.73
C LEU A 148 -8.48 4.97 11.64
N HIS A 149 -7.41 4.68 12.39
CA HIS A 149 -6.80 3.36 12.43
C HIS A 149 -7.41 2.52 13.55
N ASN A 150 -8.66 2.11 13.38
CA ASN A 150 -9.39 1.28 14.34
C ASN A 150 -10.02 0.06 13.66
N HIS A 151 -9.15 -0.84 13.18
CA HIS A 151 -9.51 -1.98 12.34
C HIS A 151 -9.17 -3.32 13.03
N GLY A 152 -9.30 -3.39 14.35
CA GLY A 152 -9.01 -4.60 15.13
C GLY A 152 -7.61 -5.14 14.87
N SER A 153 -7.51 -6.43 14.53
CA SER A 153 -6.25 -7.12 14.20
C SER A 153 -5.52 -6.52 13.00
N SER A 154 -6.24 -5.84 12.10
CA SER A 154 -5.70 -5.19 10.89
C SER A 154 -5.33 -3.72 11.10
N THR A 155 -5.34 -3.24 12.35
CA THR A 155 -4.98 -1.84 12.67
C THR A 155 -3.58 -1.49 12.18
N ILE A 156 -3.50 -0.46 11.34
CA ILE A 156 -2.24 0.06 10.80
C ILE A 156 -1.46 0.75 11.92
N LYS A 157 -0.32 0.17 12.31
CA LYS A 157 0.51 0.70 13.42
C LYS A 157 1.62 1.63 12.95
N TYR A 158 2.13 1.45 11.74
CA TYR A 158 3.31 2.14 11.24
C TYR A 158 3.02 2.69 9.85
N GLY A 159 3.50 3.90 9.55
CA GLY A 159 3.27 4.53 8.26
C GLY A 159 4.41 5.45 7.87
N ARG A 160 4.68 5.55 6.57
CA ARG A 160 5.64 6.51 6.00
C ARG A 160 4.96 7.69 5.31
N GLY A 161 3.63 7.73 5.31
CA GLY A 161 2.83 8.45 4.31
C GLY A 161 2.82 7.63 3.02
N ALA A 162 1.66 7.09 2.67
CA ALA A 162 1.42 6.39 1.41
C ALA A 162 0.37 7.15 0.60
N VAL A 163 0.19 6.75 -0.66
CA VAL A 163 -0.87 7.30 -1.52
C VAL A 163 -2.22 6.88 -0.95
N LEU A 164 -3.02 7.87 -0.51
CA LEU A 164 -4.41 7.65 -0.17
C LEU A 164 -5.17 7.38 -1.46
N THR A 165 -5.69 6.17 -1.62
CA THR A 165 -6.52 5.84 -2.79
C THR A 165 -7.98 6.01 -2.39
N ILE A 166 -8.71 6.85 -3.12
CA ILE A 166 -10.15 7.08 -2.92
C ILE A 166 -10.88 6.63 -4.19
N ASP A 167 -11.66 5.57 -4.05
CA ASP A 167 -12.53 5.09 -5.10
C ASP A 167 -13.80 5.96 -5.13
N LEU A 168 -13.87 6.88 -6.09
CA LEU A 168 -14.99 7.83 -6.16
C LEU A 168 -16.30 7.15 -6.57
N THR A 169 -16.20 6.09 -7.38
CA THR A 169 -17.33 5.29 -7.82
C THR A 169 -16.85 3.90 -8.23
N ASN A 170 -17.70 2.88 -8.10
CA ASN A 170 -17.47 1.57 -8.72
C ASN A 170 -18.00 1.47 -10.15
N ARG A 171 -18.56 2.54 -10.75
CA ARG A 171 -18.92 2.52 -12.18
C ARG A 171 -17.67 2.54 -13.05
N CYS A 172 -17.64 1.74 -14.11
CA CYS A 172 -16.58 1.80 -15.12
C CYS A 172 -17.17 1.74 -16.53
N ASN A 173 -16.59 2.49 -17.46
CA ASN A 173 -16.90 2.44 -18.89
C ASN A 173 -16.01 1.44 -19.66
N MET A 174 -15.29 0.55 -18.95
CA MET A 174 -14.60 -0.63 -19.46
C MET A 174 -15.04 -1.89 -18.71
N MET A 175 -14.80 -3.08 -19.28
CA MET A 175 -15.09 -4.37 -18.65
C MET A 175 -13.88 -5.30 -18.79
N CYS A 176 -12.76 -4.90 -18.19
CA CYS A 176 -11.49 -5.61 -18.30
C CYS A 176 -11.55 -6.98 -17.62
N ASP A 177 -11.20 -8.05 -18.35
CA ASP A 177 -11.13 -9.40 -17.77
C ASP A 177 -10.21 -9.50 -16.53
N PRO A 178 -9.02 -8.83 -16.46
CA PRO A 178 -8.16 -8.87 -15.27
C PRO A 178 -8.50 -7.77 -14.24
N CYS A 179 -9.71 -7.19 -14.26
CA CYS A 179 -10.07 -6.09 -13.34
C CYS A 179 -10.14 -6.59 -11.88
N PHE A 180 -9.20 -6.15 -11.05
CA PHE A 180 -9.17 -6.50 -9.62
C PHE A 180 -10.39 -6.00 -8.84
N MET A 181 -10.96 -4.84 -9.21
CA MET A 181 -12.12 -4.27 -8.51
C MET A 181 -13.44 -4.94 -8.90
N ASP A 182 -13.46 -5.62 -10.05
CA ASP A 182 -14.66 -6.20 -10.66
C ASP A 182 -15.87 -5.22 -10.71
N ALA A 183 -15.54 -3.97 -11.03
CA ALA A 183 -16.38 -2.77 -10.91
C ALA A 183 -17.81 -2.92 -11.47
N ASN A 184 -17.95 -3.63 -12.60
CA ASN A 184 -19.23 -3.82 -13.29
C ASN A 184 -19.95 -5.13 -12.96
N GLN A 185 -19.37 -6.01 -12.13
CA GLN A 185 -20.02 -7.25 -11.67
C GLN A 185 -20.60 -7.14 -10.26
N VAL A 186 -20.29 -6.05 -9.55
CA VAL A 186 -20.90 -5.76 -8.25
C VAL A 186 -22.34 -5.35 -8.50
N GLY A 187 -23.32 -6.17 -8.07
CA GLY A 187 -24.76 -5.94 -8.29
C GLY A 187 -25.36 -4.69 -7.60
N PHE A 188 -24.54 -3.72 -7.19
CA PHE A 188 -24.93 -2.44 -6.63
C PHE A 188 -23.94 -1.35 -7.05
N VAL A 189 -24.41 -0.10 -7.11
CA VAL A 189 -23.56 1.06 -7.36
C VAL A 189 -23.11 1.66 -6.03
N HIS A 190 -21.79 1.78 -5.87
CA HIS A 190 -21.16 2.59 -4.83
C HIS A 190 -20.63 3.86 -5.48
N GLU A 191 -21.13 5.01 -5.06
CA GLU A 191 -20.68 6.33 -5.49
C GLU A 191 -20.60 7.23 -4.26
N LEU A 192 -19.43 7.81 -4.03
CA LEU A 192 -19.23 8.69 -2.89
C LEU A 192 -19.99 10.00 -3.07
N SER A 193 -20.68 10.44 -2.02
CA SER A 193 -21.25 11.78 -1.99
C SER A 193 -20.14 12.82 -1.83
N TRP A 194 -20.45 14.09 -2.11
CA TRP A 194 -19.50 15.18 -1.86
C TRP A 194 -19.07 15.27 -0.40
N GLU A 195 -19.99 15.00 0.53
CA GLU A 195 -19.69 15.01 1.96
C GLU A 195 -18.74 13.87 2.36
N ASP A 196 -18.91 12.68 1.79
CA ASP A 196 -17.99 11.55 2.01
C ASP A 196 -16.59 11.88 1.50
N ILE A 197 -16.48 12.46 0.30
CA ILE A 197 -15.20 12.86 -0.31
C ILE A 197 -14.48 13.87 0.58
N LYS A 198 -15.17 14.92 1.02
CA LYS A 198 -14.58 15.93 1.92
C LYS A 198 -14.13 15.28 3.22
N LYS A 199 -15.00 14.48 3.85
CA LYS A 199 -14.70 13.80 5.11
C LYS A 199 -13.44 12.95 5.00
N LEU A 200 -13.31 12.12 3.96
CA LEU A 200 -12.14 11.28 3.74
C LEU A 200 -10.85 12.11 3.60
N LEU A 201 -10.91 13.20 2.83
CA LEU A 201 -9.75 14.07 2.60
C LEU A 201 -9.37 14.88 3.86
N ASP A 202 -10.36 15.37 4.60
CA ASP A 202 -10.18 16.13 5.85
C ASP A 202 -9.63 15.24 6.96
N ASP A 203 -10.16 14.02 7.11
CA ASP A 203 -9.71 13.07 8.11
C ASP A 203 -8.26 12.65 7.83
N ALA A 204 -7.94 12.28 6.59
CA ALA A 204 -6.61 11.77 6.25
C ALA A 204 -5.48 12.80 6.45
N ILE A 205 -5.76 14.11 6.36
CA ILE A 205 -4.73 15.14 6.61
C ILE A 205 -4.35 15.29 8.09
N THR A 206 -5.18 14.78 9.00
CA THR A 206 -4.93 14.84 10.46
C THR A 206 -3.86 13.84 10.90
N LEU A 207 -3.68 12.76 10.15
CA LEU A 207 -2.76 11.66 10.44
C LEU A 207 -1.28 12.11 10.41
N LYS A 208 -0.49 11.52 11.31
CA LYS A 208 0.97 11.62 11.28
C LYS A 208 1.63 10.25 11.51
N PRO A 209 2.83 10.01 10.97
CA PRO A 209 3.64 10.91 10.16
C PRO A 209 3.11 11.08 8.72
N LYS A 210 3.21 12.30 8.17
CA LYS A 210 2.76 12.65 6.81
C LYS A 210 3.88 13.20 5.92
N ARG A 211 4.88 12.38 5.59
CA ARG A 211 6.08 12.81 4.82
C ARG A 211 5.71 13.45 3.49
N GLN A 212 4.82 12.78 2.76
CA GLN A 212 4.24 13.25 1.52
C GLN A 212 2.77 12.89 1.54
N LEU A 213 1.92 13.92 1.54
CA LEU A 213 0.48 13.72 1.44
C LEU A 213 0.10 13.68 -0.04
N SER A 214 -0.35 12.51 -0.48
CA SER A 214 -0.74 12.26 -1.86
C SER A 214 -2.06 11.52 -1.87
N VAL A 215 -2.95 11.91 -2.77
CA VAL A 215 -4.22 11.23 -3.02
C VAL A 215 -4.26 10.77 -4.47
N GLN A 216 -4.78 9.58 -4.69
CA GLN A 216 -5.11 9.03 -5.99
C GLN A 216 -6.61 8.77 -6.03
N PHE A 217 -7.30 9.45 -6.94
CA PHE A 217 -8.68 9.12 -7.24
C PHE A 217 -8.71 7.92 -8.18
N SER A 218 -9.47 6.90 -7.80
CA SER A 218 -9.62 5.63 -8.51
C SER A 218 -11.09 5.18 -8.47
N GLY A 219 -11.36 3.90 -8.26
CA GLY A 219 -12.66 3.27 -8.44
C GLY A 219 -12.72 2.42 -9.70
N GLY A 220 -13.90 2.32 -10.30
CA GLY A 220 -14.07 1.73 -11.61
C GLY A 220 -13.43 2.64 -12.67
N GLU A 221 -13.99 3.83 -12.85
CA GLU A 221 -13.37 4.92 -13.58
C GLU A 221 -13.67 6.25 -12.86
N PRO A 222 -12.66 6.91 -12.25
CA PRO A 222 -12.88 8.11 -11.44
C PRO A 222 -13.50 9.27 -12.24
N THR A 223 -13.22 9.39 -13.54
CA THR A 223 -13.79 10.49 -14.35
C THR A 223 -15.29 10.37 -14.56
N LEU A 224 -15.91 9.23 -14.23
CA LEU A 224 -17.37 9.05 -14.25
C LEU A 224 -18.07 9.60 -12.99
N SER A 225 -17.31 9.96 -11.96
CA SER A 225 -17.86 10.65 -10.79
C SER A 225 -18.17 12.10 -11.13
N PRO A 226 -19.35 12.64 -10.78
CA PRO A 226 -19.67 14.05 -11.00
C PRO A 226 -18.76 14.99 -10.19
N TYR A 227 -18.12 14.48 -9.14
CA TYR A 227 -17.27 15.26 -8.24
C TYR A 227 -15.78 15.16 -8.57
N PHE A 228 -15.37 14.49 -9.65
CA PHE A 228 -13.94 14.24 -9.93
C PHE A 228 -13.08 15.50 -9.91
N LEU A 229 -13.47 16.53 -10.68
CA LEU A 229 -12.73 17.80 -10.75
C LEU A 229 -12.79 18.56 -9.42
N ASP A 230 -13.92 18.52 -8.71
CA ASP A 230 -14.08 19.21 -7.43
C ASP A 230 -13.27 18.54 -6.31
N ALA A 231 -13.19 17.21 -6.32
CA ALA A 231 -12.35 16.44 -5.40
C ALA A 231 -10.88 16.78 -5.59
N ILE A 232 -10.43 16.95 -6.84
CA ILE A 232 -9.07 17.42 -7.16
C ILE A 232 -8.83 18.82 -6.57
N ARG A 233 -9.71 19.79 -6.85
CA ARG A 233 -9.60 21.16 -6.33
C ARG A 233 -9.56 21.17 -4.80
N TYR A 234 -10.43 20.40 -4.17
CA TYR A 234 -10.53 20.35 -2.71
C TYR A 234 -9.30 19.71 -2.08
N ALA A 235 -8.80 18.59 -2.61
CA ALA A 235 -7.54 18.01 -2.17
C ALA A 235 -6.37 19.00 -2.29
N ARG A 236 -6.29 19.76 -3.40
CA ARG A 236 -5.29 20.83 -3.55
C ARG A 236 -5.45 21.94 -2.52
N LYS A 237 -6.69 22.38 -2.26
CA LYS A 237 -7.01 23.39 -1.24
C LYS A 237 -6.55 22.96 0.16
N LEU A 238 -6.72 21.68 0.51
CA LEU A 238 -6.28 21.13 1.80
C LEU A 238 -4.75 21.00 1.92
N GLY A 239 -4.02 21.03 0.80
CA GLY A 239 -2.56 20.92 0.80
C GLY A 239 -2.04 19.51 0.47
N TYR A 240 -2.81 18.68 -0.23
CA TYR A 240 -2.27 17.47 -0.84
C TYR A 240 -1.27 17.85 -1.93
N ASN A 241 0.00 17.47 -1.74
CA ASN A 241 1.11 17.86 -2.63
C ASN A 241 1.08 17.13 -3.99
N SER A 242 0.43 15.98 -4.03
CA SER A 242 0.36 15.14 -5.22
C SER A 242 -1.03 14.54 -5.34
N VAL A 243 -1.87 15.20 -6.13
CA VAL A 243 -3.20 14.71 -6.51
C VAL A 243 -3.08 13.96 -7.82
N GLN A 244 -3.59 12.73 -7.85
CA GLN A 244 -3.37 11.76 -8.92
C GLN A 244 -4.70 11.14 -9.33
N ALA A 245 -4.77 10.59 -10.53
CA ALA A 245 -5.90 9.78 -10.99
C ALA A 245 -5.39 8.46 -11.56
N ALA A 246 -5.97 7.33 -11.17
CA ALA A 246 -5.84 6.07 -11.88
C ALA A 246 -7.06 5.94 -12.80
N THR A 247 -6.84 6.06 -14.10
CA THR A 247 -7.92 6.20 -15.10
C THR A 247 -7.56 5.44 -16.36
N ASN A 248 -8.59 4.96 -17.04
CA ASN A 248 -8.43 4.41 -18.38
C ASN A 248 -8.15 5.46 -19.45
N GLY A 249 -8.27 6.75 -19.11
CA GLY A 249 -7.88 7.86 -19.97
C GLY A 249 -8.87 8.18 -21.11
N ILE A 250 -9.99 7.46 -21.21
CA ILE A 250 -10.99 7.67 -22.27
C ILE A 250 -11.49 9.12 -22.28
N GLU A 251 -11.83 9.66 -21.11
CA GLU A 251 -12.38 11.01 -21.01
C GLU A 251 -11.34 12.07 -21.38
N PHE A 252 -10.09 11.88 -20.94
CA PHE A 252 -8.96 12.72 -21.32
C PHE A 252 -8.67 12.67 -22.83
N ALA A 253 -8.82 11.51 -23.47
CA ALA A 253 -8.60 11.37 -24.91
C ALA A 253 -9.74 11.97 -25.75
N LYS A 254 -10.98 11.93 -25.25
CA LYS A 254 -12.15 12.48 -25.94
C LYS A 254 -12.24 14.01 -25.87
N SER A 255 -11.80 14.61 -24.76
CA SER A 255 -11.94 16.05 -24.52
C SER A 255 -10.62 16.69 -24.06
N PRO A 256 -9.95 17.43 -24.96
CA PRO A 256 -8.83 18.30 -24.57
C PRO A 256 -9.22 19.32 -23.48
N GLU A 257 -10.46 19.80 -23.49
CA GLU A 257 -11.01 20.74 -22.51
C GLU A 257 -11.09 20.10 -21.12
N PHE A 258 -11.52 18.84 -21.03
CA PHE A 258 -11.50 18.10 -19.77
C PHE A 258 -10.08 17.92 -19.23
N ALA A 259 -9.12 17.61 -20.10
CA ALA A 259 -7.71 17.52 -19.72
C ALA A 259 -7.17 18.85 -19.17
N ARG A 260 -7.51 19.98 -19.82
CA ARG A 260 -7.17 21.33 -19.30
C ARG A 260 -7.83 21.60 -17.96
N ALA A 261 -9.13 21.33 -17.83
CA ALA A 261 -9.87 21.55 -16.59
C ALA A 261 -9.33 20.73 -15.41
N ALA A 262 -8.89 19.49 -15.67
CA ALA A 262 -8.23 18.65 -14.67
C ALA A 262 -6.86 19.19 -14.26
N ALA A 263 -6.06 19.66 -15.22
CA ALA A 263 -4.77 20.31 -14.94
C ALA A 263 -4.95 21.61 -14.14
N GLU A 264 -5.93 22.45 -14.51
CA GLU A 264 -6.29 23.69 -13.81
C GLU A 264 -6.84 23.43 -12.40
N ALA A 265 -7.60 22.35 -12.21
CA ALA A 265 -8.02 21.89 -10.89
C ALA A 265 -6.82 21.49 -10.00
N GLY A 266 -5.66 21.24 -10.61
CA GLY A 266 -4.40 20.92 -9.96
C GLY A 266 -4.09 19.43 -9.88
N LEU A 267 -4.68 18.63 -10.77
CA LEU A 267 -4.28 17.24 -11.02
C LEU A 267 -2.83 17.21 -11.47
N ARG A 268 -2.01 16.38 -10.81
CA ARG A 268 -0.56 16.34 -11.02
C ARG A 268 -0.11 15.14 -11.82
N TYR A 269 -0.70 13.97 -11.57
CA TYR A 269 -0.35 12.73 -12.27
C TYR A 269 -1.59 11.99 -12.73
N VAL A 270 -1.46 11.34 -13.88
CA VAL A 270 -2.45 10.42 -14.42
C VAL A 270 -1.75 9.09 -14.63
N TYR A 271 -2.23 8.04 -13.96
CA TYR A 271 -1.84 6.66 -14.22
C TYR A 271 -2.78 6.12 -15.27
N LEU A 272 -2.28 6.08 -16.51
CA LEU A 272 -3.02 5.57 -17.65
C LEU A 272 -2.92 4.04 -17.72
N GLN A 273 -4.08 3.43 -17.86
CA GLN A 273 -4.23 2.00 -18.05
C GLN A 273 -3.84 1.61 -19.50
N PHE A 274 -2.70 0.94 -19.69
CA PHE A 274 -2.19 0.54 -21.01
C PHE A 274 -1.56 -0.86 -20.96
N ASP A 275 -2.16 -1.87 -21.60
CA ASP A 275 -1.70 -3.28 -21.53
C ASP A 275 -0.88 -3.70 -22.75
N GLY A 276 -0.82 -2.84 -23.76
CA GLY A 276 -0.02 -3.04 -24.96
C GLY A 276 -0.40 -2.05 -26.05
N ILE A 277 0.39 -2.04 -27.13
CA ILE A 277 0.29 -1.04 -28.20
C ILE A 277 -0.78 -1.31 -29.26
N GLY A 278 -1.47 -2.45 -29.22
CA GLY A 278 -2.39 -2.88 -30.29
C GLY A 278 -3.68 -3.50 -29.78
N ASN A 279 -4.67 -3.64 -30.67
CA ASN A 279 -6.00 -4.16 -30.34
C ASN A 279 -5.96 -5.52 -29.65
N ALA A 280 -5.08 -6.43 -30.08
CA ALA A 280 -5.00 -7.77 -29.50
C ALA A 280 -4.65 -7.75 -28.00
N ALA A 281 -3.67 -6.92 -27.60
CA ALA A 281 -3.27 -6.80 -26.20
C ALA A 281 -4.37 -6.16 -25.34
N ASN A 282 -5.18 -5.27 -25.92
CA ASN A 282 -6.20 -4.50 -25.23
C ASN A 282 -7.62 -5.10 -25.35
N ALA A 283 -7.80 -6.20 -26.11
CA ALA A 283 -9.11 -6.77 -26.42
C ALA A 283 -9.89 -7.21 -25.16
N HIS A 284 -9.17 -7.60 -24.11
CA HIS A 284 -9.75 -8.01 -22.83
C HIS A 284 -10.52 -6.88 -22.11
N ARG A 285 -10.37 -5.61 -22.53
CA ARG A 285 -11.11 -4.45 -21.98
C ARG A 285 -12.57 -4.39 -22.44
N ARG A 286 -12.90 -5.16 -23.49
CA ARG A 286 -14.22 -5.25 -24.12
C ARG A 286 -14.77 -3.91 -24.61
N VAL A 287 -13.88 -2.96 -24.90
CA VAL A 287 -14.15 -1.70 -25.58
C VAL A 287 -13.23 -1.61 -26.80
N GLY A 288 -13.74 -1.05 -27.90
CA GLY A 288 -12.90 -0.76 -29.06
C GLY A 288 -11.89 0.35 -28.77
N ASN A 289 -10.80 0.38 -29.52
CA ASN A 289 -9.92 1.56 -29.53
C ASN A 289 -10.73 2.78 -29.99
N LEU A 290 -10.51 3.92 -29.33
CA LEU A 290 -11.23 5.16 -29.63
C LEU A 290 -10.78 5.84 -30.94
N PHE A 291 -9.87 5.21 -31.69
CA PHE A 291 -9.40 5.62 -33.01
C PHE A 291 -8.96 4.38 -33.79
#